data_AF-A0A815AW54-F1
#
_entry.id   AF-A0A815AW54-F1
#
_cell.length_a   1.000
_cell.length_b   1.000
_cell.length_c   1.000
_cell.angle_alpha   90.00
_cell.angle_beta   90.00
_cell.angle_gamma   90.00
#
_symmetry.space_group_name_H-M   'P 1'
#
loop_
_entity.id
_entity.type
_entity.pdbx_description
1 polymer ?
#
loop_
_entity_poly.entity_id
_entity_poly.type
_entity_poly.pdbx_seq_one_letter_code
_entity_poly.pdbx_strand_id
1 'polypeptide(L)'
;MCKIILPNVVQANDENEIHIDNNNESNSSIDFNVYDIMDKSQLIKTFNTKMDIQKLKQEIAIEERDVAIKERDIAIEERDVAIKERDIAIKKHDIAIKGRDIAIEERDVTIKERDIAIKKRDIAIKERDIAIKKRDIAIKERDLIETEKNELLKYIKTT
;
A
#
# COMPACT_ATOMS: atom_id res chain seq x y z
N MET A 1 -10.22 -36.06 -46.65
CA MET A 1 -10.47 -36.88 -47.85
C MET A 1 -9.22 -36.80 -48.71
N CYS A 2 -8.50 -37.90 -48.90
CA CYS A 2 -7.40 -37.96 -49.86
C CYS A 2 -7.97 -38.44 -51.19
N LYS A 3 -7.81 -37.65 -52.25
CA LYS A 3 -8.26 -37.99 -53.61
C LYS A 3 -7.14 -38.76 -54.31
N ILE A 4 -7.37 -40.02 -54.65
CA ILE A 4 -6.48 -40.81 -55.52
C ILE A 4 -7.26 -41.10 -56.80
N ILE A 5 -6.69 -40.73 -57.95
CA ILE A 5 -7.29 -40.97 -59.27
C ILE A 5 -6.62 -42.21 -59.85
N LEU A 6 -7.40 -43.26 -60.14
CA LEU A 6 -6.95 -44.48 -60.82
C LEU A 6 -7.60 -44.57 -62.21
N PRO A 7 -6.87 -44.98 -63.27
CA PRO A 7 -7.46 -45.25 -64.58
C PRO A 7 -8.33 -46.52 -64.56
N ASN A 8 -9.44 -46.51 -65.28
CA ASN A 8 -10.35 -47.66 -65.38
C ASN A 8 -9.74 -48.77 -66.27
N VAL A 9 -9.63 -49.99 -65.74
CA VAL A 9 -9.27 -51.20 -66.50
C VAL A 9 -10.55 -51.92 -66.93
N VAL A 10 -10.85 -51.93 -68.22
CA VAL A 10 -12.01 -52.65 -68.78
C VAL A 10 -11.50 -53.89 -69.50
N GLN A 11 -11.68 -55.04 -68.85
CA GLN A 11 -11.42 -56.42 -69.29
C GLN A 11 -9.96 -56.86 -69.45
N ALA A 12 -9.62 -57.94 -68.75
CA ALA A 12 -8.46 -58.78 -69.04
C ALA A 12 -8.91 -59.88 -70.00
N ASN A 13 -8.35 -59.90 -71.21
CA ASN A 13 -8.37 -61.08 -72.06
C ASN A 13 -7.05 -61.85 -71.87
N ASP A 14 -6.99 -63.11 -72.30
CA ASP A 14 -5.89 -64.07 -72.07
C ASP A 14 -4.52 -63.66 -72.68
N GLU A 15 -4.41 -62.45 -73.23
CA GLU A 15 -3.17 -61.81 -73.67
C GLU A 15 -3.03 -60.52 -72.88
N ASN A 16 -2.01 -60.45 -72.00
CA ASN A 16 -1.70 -59.35 -71.07
C ASN A 16 -1.38 -58.00 -71.76
N GLU A 17 -2.30 -57.44 -72.55
CA GLU A 17 -2.26 -56.05 -73.03
C GLU A 17 -3.35 -55.23 -72.34
N ILE A 18 -2.92 -54.17 -71.65
CA ILE A 18 -3.81 -53.23 -70.97
C ILE A 18 -4.14 -52.11 -71.96
N HIS A 19 -5.34 -52.16 -72.54
CA HIS A 19 -5.84 -51.07 -73.37
C HIS A 19 -6.45 -49.98 -72.48
N ILE A 20 -5.82 -48.80 -72.42
CA ILE A 20 -6.32 -47.64 -71.67
C ILE A 20 -7.19 -46.81 -72.61
N ASP A 21 -8.50 -46.79 -72.36
CA ASP A 21 -9.46 -46.04 -73.18
C ASP A 21 -9.69 -44.63 -72.58
N ASN A 22 -9.07 -43.61 -73.19
CA ASN A 22 -9.04 -42.23 -72.67
C ASN A 22 -10.31 -41.40 -72.98
N ASN A 23 -11.35 -42.00 -73.57
CA ASN A 23 -12.52 -41.27 -74.11
C ASN A 23 -13.79 -41.32 -73.24
N ASN A 24 -13.70 -41.78 -71.99
CA ASN A 24 -14.81 -41.72 -71.04
C ASN A 24 -14.45 -40.81 -69.86
N GLU A 25 -14.94 -39.56 -69.88
CA GLU A 25 -14.86 -38.59 -68.77
C GLU A 25 -15.70 -38.97 -67.53
N SER A 26 -16.08 -40.25 -67.39
CA SER A 26 -16.74 -40.74 -66.19
C SER A 26 -15.68 -41.10 -65.14
N ASN A 27 -15.04 -40.08 -64.58
CA ASN A 27 -14.19 -40.23 -63.40
C ASN A 27 -15.05 -40.72 -62.23
N SER A 28 -15.15 -42.04 -62.04
CA SER A 28 -15.82 -42.63 -60.87
C SER A 28 -14.99 -42.32 -59.64
N SER A 29 -15.35 -41.26 -58.93
CA SER A 29 -14.73 -40.92 -57.65
C SER A 29 -15.26 -41.90 -56.60
N ILE A 30 -14.41 -42.84 -56.15
CA ILE A 30 -14.71 -43.66 -54.99
C ILE A 30 -14.20 -42.91 -53.76
N ASP A 31 -15.14 -42.40 -52.96
CA ASP A 31 -14.82 -41.85 -51.64
C ASP A 31 -14.56 -43.01 -50.68
N PHE A 32 -13.29 -43.39 -50.52
CA PHE A 32 -12.91 -44.32 -49.46
C PHE A 32 -12.85 -43.58 -48.13
N ASN A 33 -13.59 -44.07 -47.14
CA ASN A 33 -13.39 -43.63 -45.77
C ASN A 33 -12.02 -44.12 -45.31
N VAL A 34 -11.22 -43.26 -44.68
CA VAL A 34 -9.91 -43.65 -44.13
C VAL A 34 -10.05 -44.82 -43.15
N TYR A 35 -11.21 -44.93 -42.48
CA TYR A 35 -11.54 -46.05 -41.60
C TYR A 35 -11.76 -47.40 -42.34
N ASP A 36 -12.10 -47.38 -43.63
CA ASP A 36 -12.35 -48.60 -44.43
C ASP A 36 -11.05 -49.23 -44.98
N ILE A 37 -9.95 -48.47 -44.99
CA ILE A 37 -8.63 -48.90 -45.50
C ILE A 37 -7.74 -49.43 -44.36
N MET A 38 -7.97 -49.01 -43.11
CA MET A 38 -7.16 -49.40 -41.96
C MET A 38 -7.55 -50.79 -41.43
N ASP A 39 -6.57 -51.66 -41.19
CA ASP A 39 -6.82 -52.89 -40.43
C ASP A 39 -7.22 -52.58 -38.98
N LYS A 40 -8.06 -53.44 -38.39
CA LYS A 40 -8.63 -53.31 -37.05
C LYS A 40 -7.57 -53.05 -35.97
N SER A 41 -6.38 -53.63 -36.11
CA SER A 41 -5.25 -53.40 -35.20
C SER A 41 -4.77 -51.94 -35.24
N GLN A 42 -4.72 -51.32 -36.42
CA GLN A 42 -4.33 -49.92 -36.58
C GLN A 42 -5.43 -48.98 -36.04
N LEU A 43 -6.70 -49.32 -36.24
CA LEU A 43 -7.82 -48.55 -35.71
C LEU A 43 -7.77 -48.44 -34.18
N ILE A 44 -7.56 -49.55 -33.48
CA ILE A 44 -7.45 -49.59 -32.01
C ILE A 44 -6.25 -48.75 -31.53
N LYS A 45 -5.10 -48.85 -32.20
CA LYS A 45 -3.91 -48.04 -31.87
C LYS A 45 -4.20 -46.55 -31.98
N THR A 46 -4.82 -46.12 -33.08
CA THR A 46 -5.15 -44.69 -33.27
C THR A 46 -6.22 -44.17 -32.32
N PHE A 47 -7.16 -45.00 -31.89
CA PHE A 47 -8.13 -44.63 -30.87
C PHE A 47 -7.47 -44.42 -29.50
N ASN A 48 -6.62 -45.37 -29.10
CA ASN A 48 -5.90 -45.29 -27.82
C ASN A 48 -4.98 -44.07 -27.76
N THR A 49 -4.22 -43.78 -28.82
CA THR A 49 -3.34 -42.59 -28.85
C THR A 49 -4.14 -41.29 -28.78
N LYS A 50 -5.30 -41.19 -29.45
CA LYS A 50 -6.19 -40.02 -29.31
C LYS A 50 -6.69 -39.85 -27.87
N MET A 51 -7.06 -40.96 -27.21
CA MET A 51 -7.51 -40.94 -25.83
C MET A 51 -6.39 -40.52 -24.87
N ASP A 52 -5.16 -41.00 -25.07
CA ASP A 52 -4.00 -40.62 -24.25
C ASP A 52 -3.63 -39.14 -24.44
N ILE A 53 -3.66 -38.63 -25.69
CA ILE A 53 -3.47 -37.21 -25.98
C ILE A 53 -4.55 -36.36 -25.28
N GLN A 54 -5.80 -36.83 -25.25
CA GLN A 54 -6.88 -36.12 -24.57
C GLN A 54 -6.68 -36.06 -23.06
N LYS A 55 -6.23 -37.16 -22.44
CA LYS A 55 -5.89 -37.19 -21.01
C LYS A 55 -4.74 -36.24 -20.70
N LEU A 56 -3.67 -36.28 -21.50
CA LEU A 56 -2.52 -35.39 -21.31
C LEU A 56 -2.91 -33.91 -21.42
N LYS A 57 -3.80 -33.55 -22.35
CA LYS A 57 -4.34 -32.19 -22.46
C LYS A 57 -5.12 -31.77 -21.21
N GLN A 58 -5.90 -32.68 -20.62
CA GLN A 58 -6.63 -32.39 -19.39
C GLN A 58 -5.67 -32.21 -18.20
N GLU A 59 -4.65 -33.05 -18.11
CA GLU A 59 -3.62 -32.96 -17.07
C GLU A 59 -2.86 -31.63 -17.16
N ILE A 60 -2.39 -31.24 -18.35
CA ILE A 60 -1.74 -29.94 -18.59
C ILE A 60 -2.67 -28.78 -18.20
N ALA A 61 -3.95 -28.83 -18.57
CA ALA A 61 -4.90 -27.77 -18.23
C ALA A 61 -5.16 -27.66 -16.71
N ILE A 62 -5.09 -28.78 -15.97
CA ILE A 62 -5.17 -28.79 -14.51
C ILE A 62 -3.89 -28.18 -13.91
N GLU A 63 -2.71 -28.57 -14.40
CA GLU A 63 -1.44 -28.03 -13.94
C GLU A 63 -1.34 -26.50 -14.16
N GLU A 64 -1.75 -26.02 -15.35
CA GLU A 64 -1.81 -24.59 -15.65
C GLU A 64 -2.72 -23.84 -14.67
N ARG A 65 -3.87 -24.43 -14.34
CA ARG A 65 -4.81 -23.86 -13.37
C ARG A 65 -4.22 -23.83 -11.96
N ASP A 66 -3.54 -24.89 -11.55
CA ASP A 66 -2.91 -24.97 -10.23
C ASP A 66 -1.76 -23.96 -10.09
N VAL A 67 -0.98 -23.75 -11.17
CA VAL A 67 0.04 -22.69 -11.22
C VAL A 67 -0.61 -21.31 -11.07
N ALA A 68 -1.68 -21.03 -11.83
CA ALA A 68 -2.38 -19.75 -11.74
C ALA A 68 -3.00 -19.49 -10.36
N ILE A 69 -3.48 -20.54 -9.67
CA ILE A 69 -3.98 -20.44 -8.29
C ILE A 69 -2.82 -20.08 -7.35
N LYS A 70 -1.68 -20.76 -7.45
CA LYS A 70 -0.50 -20.47 -6.61
C LYS A 70 0.01 -19.04 -6.80
N GLU A 71 0.07 -18.56 -8.05
CA GLU A 71 0.46 -17.17 -8.33
C GLU A 71 -0.50 -16.17 -7.70
N ARG A 72 -1.81 -16.45 -7.75
CA ARG A 72 -2.81 -15.62 -7.10
C ARG A 72 -2.67 -15.62 -5.58
N ASP A 73 -2.43 -16.78 -4.98
CA ASP A 73 -2.27 -16.91 -3.53
C ASP A 73 -1.04 -16.12 -3.06
N ILE A 74 0.09 -16.23 -3.77
CA ILE A 74 1.30 -15.42 -3.51
C ILE A 74 0.98 -13.92 -3.59
N ALA A 75 0.26 -13.47 -4.62
CA ALA A 75 -0.10 -12.07 -4.78
C ALA A 75 -1.03 -11.56 -3.64
N ILE A 76 -1.89 -12.43 -3.10
CA ILE A 76 -2.71 -12.11 -1.93
C ILE A 76 -1.83 -11.97 -0.68
N GLU A 77 -0.90 -12.90 -0.45
CA GLU A 77 0.01 -12.83 0.70
C GLU A 77 0.89 -11.57 0.66
N GLU A 78 1.43 -11.21 -0.49
CA GLU A 78 2.20 -9.96 -0.67
C GLU A 78 1.36 -8.73 -0.34
N ARG A 79 0.10 -8.71 -0.78
CA ARG A 79 -0.83 -7.61 -0.48
C ARG A 79 -1.14 -7.53 1.01
N ASP A 80 -1.32 -8.66 1.68
CA ASP A 80 -1.58 -8.71 3.13
C ASP A 80 -0.37 -8.22 3.93
N VAL A 81 0.85 -8.57 3.51
CA VAL A 81 2.08 -8.04 4.09
C VAL A 81 2.15 -6.52 3.92
N ALA A 82 1.90 -6.00 2.72
CA ALA A 82 1.92 -4.56 2.45
C ALA A 82 0.87 -3.78 3.28
N ILE A 83 -0.32 -4.36 3.50
CA ILE A 83 -1.35 -3.78 4.38
C ILE A 83 -0.84 -3.72 5.83
N LYS A 84 -0.26 -4.81 6.35
CA LYS A 84 0.29 -4.85 7.72
C LYS A 84 1.40 -3.81 7.92
N GLU A 85 2.29 -3.66 6.94
CA GLU A 85 3.35 -2.64 6.99
C GLU A 85 2.77 -1.22 7.04
N ARG A 86 1.75 -0.95 6.22
CA ARG A 86 1.05 0.33 6.23
C ARG A 86 0.38 0.61 7.58
N ASP A 87 -0.29 -0.38 8.17
CA ASP A 87 -0.91 -0.24 9.48
C ASP A 87 0.11 0.04 10.59
N ILE A 88 1.27 -0.62 10.55
CA ILE A 88 2.38 -0.34 11.47
C ILE A 88 2.89 1.09 11.29
N ALA A 89 3.04 1.57 10.05
CA ALA A 89 3.47 2.93 9.77
C ALA A 89 2.48 3.98 10.29
N ILE A 90 1.17 3.76 10.11
CA ILE A 90 0.11 4.63 10.66
C ILE A 90 0.20 4.66 12.18
N LYS A 91 0.29 3.51 12.86
CA LYS A 91 0.41 3.46 14.32
C LYS A 91 1.64 4.21 14.84
N LYS A 92 2.80 4.09 14.17
CA LYS A 92 4.01 4.84 14.52
C LYS A 92 3.79 6.35 14.38
N HIS A 93 3.13 6.78 13.31
CA HIS A 93 2.82 8.19 13.08
C HIS A 93 1.87 8.74 14.17
N ASP A 94 0.84 7.98 14.55
CA ASP A 94 -0.09 8.39 15.61
C ASP A 94 0.60 8.51 16.98
N ILE A 95 1.51 7.58 17.30
CA ILE A 95 2.34 7.67 18.52
C ILE A 95 3.21 8.94 18.49
N ALA A 96 3.80 9.27 17.34
CA ALA A 96 4.61 10.48 17.20
C ALA A 96 3.79 11.78 17.29
N ILE A 97 2.54 11.79 16.81
CA ILE A 97 1.61 12.91 17.04
C ILE A 97 1.33 13.06 18.54
N LYS A 98 0.91 11.99 19.22
CA LYS A 98 0.62 12.03 20.66
C LYS A 98 1.82 12.52 21.48
N GLY A 99 3.03 12.07 21.13
CA GLY A 99 4.26 12.55 21.78
C GLY A 99 4.50 14.05 21.59
N ARG A 100 4.17 14.61 20.42
CA ARG A 100 4.26 16.06 20.18
C ARG A 100 3.20 16.83 20.98
N ASP A 101 1.97 16.32 21.05
CA ASP A 101 0.88 16.98 21.78
C ASP A 101 1.21 17.06 23.28
N ILE A 102 1.70 15.97 23.88
CA ILE A 102 2.17 15.97 25.28
C ILE A 102 3.28 17.00 25.50
N ALA A 103 4.26 17.08 24.59
CA ALA A 103 5.35 18.05 24.71
C ALA A 103 4.89 19.50 24.58
N ILE A 104 3.81 19.76 23.83
CA ILE A 104 3.18 21.09 23.75
C ILE A 104 2.47 21.41 25.06
N GLU A 105 1.69 20.47 25.61
CA GLU A 105 1.02 20.66 26.90
C GLU A 105 2.00 20.96 28.05
N GLU A 106 3.12 20.24 28.12
CA GLU A 106 4.18 20.49 29.12
C GLU A 106 4.80 21.89 28.98
N ARG A 107 5.01 22.36 27.74
CA ARG A 107 5.49 23.73 27.48
C ARG A 107 4.46 24.77 27.92
N ASP A 108 3.18 24.55 27.64
CA ASP A 108 2.11 25.46 28.04
C ASP A 108 1.98 25.56 29.57
N VAL A 109 2.12 24.44 30.28
CA VAL A 109 2.19 24.44 31.75
C VAL A 109 3.38 25.26 32.24
N THR A 110 4.57 25.04 31.66
CA THR A 110 5.79 25.77 32.02
C THR A 110 5.65 27.29 31.79
N ILE A 111 5.01 27.70 30.69
CA ILE A 111 4.73 29.10 30.39
C ILE A 111 3.80 29.70 31.45
N LYS A 112 2.71 29.01 31.80
CA LYS A 112 1.77 29.46 32.84
C LYS A 112 2.45 29.64 34.19
N GLU A 113 3.34 28.72 34.58
CA GLU A 113 4.11 28.84 35.83
C GLU A 113 5.03 30.06 35.82
N ARG A 114 5.71 30.32 34.70
CA ARG A 114 6.53 31.54 34.52
C ARG A 114 5.70 32.81 34.63
N ASP A 115 4.53 32.85 34.00
CA ASP A 115 3.62 34.00 34.07
C ASP A 115 3.16 34.27 35.52
N ILE A 116 2.84 33.22 36.27
CA ILE A 116 2.50 33.33 37.69
C ILE A 116 3.69 33.88 38.49
N ALA A 117 4.91 33.40 38.24
CA ALA A 117 6.11 33.87 38.92
C ALA A 117 6.40 35.35 38.61
N ILE A 118 6.22 35.79 37.36
CA ILE A 118 6.35 37.20 36.96
C ILE A 118 5.33 38.05 37.71
N LYS A 119 4.05 37.66 37.71
CA LYS A 119 3.00 38.39 38.45
C LYS A 119 3.31 38.53 39.94
N LYS A 120 3.82 37.48 40.58
CA LYS A 120 4.26 37.53 41.98
C LYS A 120 5.40 38.53 42.19
N ARG A 121 6.38 38.55 41.28
CA ARG A 121 7.49 39.51 41.33
C ARG A 121 7.00 40.95 41.17
N ASP A 122 6.07 41.20 40.25
CA ASP A 122 5.50 42.53 40.03
C ASP A 122 4.74 43.04 41.26
N ILE A 123 4.00 42.16 41.94
CA ILE A 123 3.33 42.49 43.21
C ILE A 123 4.37 42.88 44.27
N ALA A 124 5.43 42.07 44.44
CA ALA A 124 6.47 42.35 45.42
C ALA A 124 7.23 43.67 45.13
N ILE A 125 7.44 44.01 43.86
CA ILE A 125 8.01 45.30 43.46
C ILE A 125 7.08 46.45 43.86
N LYS A 126 5.78 46.35 43.57
CA LYS A 126 4.80 47.37 43.96
C LYS A 126 4.74 47.57 45.48
N GLU A 127 4.78 46.49 46.25
CA GLU A 127 4.83 46.57 47.72
C GLU A 127 6.09 47.28 48.22
N ARG A 128 7.26 46.97 47.62
CA ARG A 128 8.51 47.65 47.94
C ARG A 128 8.44 49.14 47.61
N ASP A 129 7.89 49.50 46.45
CA ASP A 129 7.74 50.91 46.04
C ASP A 129 6.83 51.68 47.00
N ILE A 130 5.73 51.06 47.47
CA ILE A 130 4.86 51.64 48.50
C ILE A 130 5.64 51.84 49.82
N ALA A 131 6.43 50.85 50.24
CA ALA A 131 7.22 50.95 51.47
C ALA A 131 8.28 52.05 51.39
N ILE A 132 8.95 52.22 50.24
CA ILE A 132 9.90 53.30 49.99
C ILE A 132 9.19 54.66 50.08
N LYS A 133 8.04 54.83 49.41
CA LYS A 133 7.26 56.08 49.50
C LYS A 133 6.87 56.43 50.94
N LYS A 134 6.44 55.45 51.74
CA LYS A 134 6.13 55.66 53.16
C LYS A 134 7.36 56.12 53.95
N ARG A 135 8.53 55.51 53.70
CA ARG A 135 9.78 55.91 54.33
C ARG A 135 10.17 57.34 53.94
N ASP A 136 10.03 57.70 52.67
CA ASP A 136 10.36 59.05 52.19
C ASP A 136 9.44 60.11 52.83
N ILE A 137 8.15 59.81 53.01
CA ILE A 137 7.22 60.69 53.74
C ILE A 137 7.67 60.85 55.20
N ALA A 138 7.98 59.76 55.90
CA ALA A 138 8.42 59.81 57.29
C ALA A 138 9.74 60.59 57.47
N ILE A 139 10.68 60.47 56.52
CA ILE A 139 11.92 61.26 56.52
C ILE A 139 11.58 62.75 56.36
N LYS A 140 10.72 63.12 55.41
CA LYS A 140 10.29 64.52 55.21
C LYS A 140 9.63 65.11 56.46
N GLU A 141 8.74 64.35 57.11
CA GLU A 141 8.10 64.78 58.36
C GLU A 141 9.13 65.00 59.48
N ARG A 142 10.09 64.08 59.63
CA ARG A 142 11.18 64.23 60.61
C ARG A 142 12.03 65.47 60.33
N ASP A 143 12.40 65.67 59.07
CA ASP A 143 13.24 66.79 58.66
C ASP A 143 12.50 68.13 58.88
N LEU A 144 11.18 68.19 58.64
CA LEU A 144 10.35 69.36 58.97
C LEU A 144 10.35 69.66 60.48
N ILE A 145 10.10 68.64 61.32
CA ILE A 145 10.14 68.79 62.78
C ILE A 145 11.51 69.29 63.26
N GLU A 146 12.59 68.78 62.66
CA GLU A 146 13.95 69.21 62.99
C GLU A 146 14.19 70.68 62.59
N THR A 147 13.69 71.13 61.44
CA THR A 147 13.75 72.54 61.04
C THR A 147 12.97 73.45 62.00
N GLU A 148 11.73 73.10 62.35
CA GLU A 148 10.91 73.86 63.31
C GLU A 148 11.57 73.96 64.69
N LYS A 149 12.13 72.85 65.18
CA LYS A 149 12.88 72.81 66.44
C LYS A 149 14.09 73.75 66.41
N ASN A 150 14.85 73.73 65.31
CA ASN A 150 16.03 74.58 65.16
C ASN A 150 15.68 76.07 65.11
N GLU A 151 14.56 76.43 64.46
CA GLU A 151 14.04 77.81 64.45
C GLU A 151 13.61 78.28 65.85
N LEU A 152 12.86 77.45 66.58
CA LEU A 152 12.47 77.74 67.97
C LEU A 152 13.69 77.92 68.88
N LEU A 153 14.70 77.05 68.76
CA LEU A 153 15.92 77.15 69.55
C LEU A 153 16.68 78.46 69.26
N LYS A 154 16.68 78.92 68.01
CA LYS A 154 17.29 80.20 67.62
C LYS A 154 16.55 81.36 68.27
N TYR A 155 15.21 81.37 68.22
CA TYR A 155 14.38 82.41 68.84
C TYR A 155 14.62 82.52 70.36
N ILE A 156 14.66 81.38 71.07
CA ILE A 156 14.91 81.34 72.52
C ILE A 156 16.32 81.88 72.86
N LYS A 157 17.34 81.61 72.04
CA LYS A 157 18.71 82.09 72.30
C LYS A 157 18.88 83.59 72.01
N THR A 158 18.04 84.18 71.18
CA THR A 158 18.09 85.60 70.81
C THR A 158 17.23 86.50 71.70
N THR A 159 16.39 85.93 72.56
CA THR A 159 15.52 86.62 73.52
C THR A 159 16.16 86.58 74.90
#